data_AF-A0A925NAB6-F1
#
_entry.id   AF-A0A925NAB6-F1
#
_cell.length_a   1.000
_cell.length_b   1.000
_cell.length_c   1.000
_cell.angle_alpha   90.00
_cell.angle_beta   90.00
_cell.angle_gamma   90.00
#
_symmetry.space_group_name_H-M   'P 1'
#
loop_
_entity.id
_entity.type
_entity.pdbx_description
1 polymer ?
#
loop_
_entity_poly.entity_id
_entity_poly.type
_entity_poly.pdbx_seq_one_letter_code
_entity_poly.pdbx_strand_id
1 'polypeptide(L)' 'TGDLIEPDDGVVAVGSGGPFAMAAARALVRHSQLPPREIAEEAMRIAGDICIYTNANVAIEEL' A
#
# COMPACT_ATOMS: atom_id res chain seq x y z
N THR A 1 25.70 8.58 2.64
CA THR A 1 24.57 9.50 2.39
C THR A 1 23.31 8.66 2.36
N GLY A 2 22.20 9.15 2.92
CA GLY A 2 20.94 8.42 3.00
C GLY A 2 19.80 9.25 2.43
N ASP A 3 18.78 8.57 1.92
CA ASP A 3 17.59 9.19 1.34
C ASP A 3 16.52 9.37 2.41
N LEU A 4 15.94 10.57 2.49
CA LEU A 4 14.77 10.89 3.30
C LEU A 4 13.63 11.23 2.33
N ILE A 5 12.54 10.47 2.38
CA ILE A 5 11.39 10.62 1.50
C ILE A 5 10.12 10.68 2.36
N GLU A 6 9.37 11.77 2.21
CA GLU A 6 8.06 11.97 2.83
C GLU A 6 7.00 12.04 1.72
N PRO A 7 5.95 11.21 1.76
CA PRO A 7 4.89 11.23 0.76
C PRO A 7 3.90 12.40 0.98
N ASP A 8 3.64 13.20 -0.05
CA ASP A 8 2.70 14.33 0.02
C ASP A 8 1.25 13.90 0.31
N ASP A 9 0.86 12.70 -0.12
CA ASP A 9 -0.50 12.16 0.01
C ASP A 9 -0.67 11.15 1.15
N GLY A 10 0.33 11.07 2.05
CA GLY A 10 0.29 10.19 3.22
C GLY A 10 0.35 8.69 2.89
N VAL A 11 0.59 8.33 1.62
CA VAL A 11 0.71 6.95 1.17
C VAL A 11 2.10 6.72 0.61
N VAL A 12 2.79 5.72 1.13
CA VAL A 12 4.07 5.23 0.60
C VAL A 12 4.07 3.72 0.58
N ALA A 13 4.68 3.13 -0.44
CA ALA A 13 4.93 1.70 -0.51
C ALA A 13 6.32 1.44 -1.07
N VAL A 14 6.91 0.33 -0.63
CA VAL A 14 8.26 -0.11 -1.04
C VAL A 14 8.24 -1.60 -1.38
N GLY A 15 9.32 -2.09 -1.98
CA GLY A 15 9.44 -3.48 -2.42
C GLY A 15 8.88 -3.75 -3.81
N SER A 16 8.91 -5.01 -4.23
CA SER A 16 8.56 -5.46 -5.59
C SER A 16 7.11 -5.14 -5.99
N GLY A 17 6.17 -5.27 -5.06
CA GLY A 17 4.76 -4.93 -5.25
C GLY A 17 4.42 -3.46 -4.95
N GLY A 18 5.40 -2.66 -4.54
CA GLY A 18 5.21 -1.29 -4.04
C GLY A 18 4.40 -0.38 -4.98
N PRO A 19 4.74 -0.29 -6.28
CA PRO A 19 3.98 0.55 -7.21
C PRO A 19 2.50 0.17 -7.33
N PHE A 20 2.16 -1.13 -7.27
CA PHE A 20 0.78 -1.61 -7.35
C PHE A 20 0.00 -1.29 -6.07
N ALA A 21 0.61 -1.57 -4.91
CA ALA A 21 0.04 -1.24 -3.61
C ALA A 21 -0.19 0.27 -3.48
N MET A 22 0.79 1.09 -3.85
CA MET A 22 0.68 2.55 -3.79
C MET A 22 -0.42 3.09 -4.72
N ALA A 23 -0.53 2.55 -5.95
CA ALA A 23 -1.59 2.94 -6.87
C ALA A 23 -2.98 2.57 -6.33
N ALA A 24 -3.15 1.36 -5.79
CA ALA A 24 -4.40 0.90 -5.19
C ALA A 24 -4.77 1.73 -3.95
N ALA A 25 -3.84 1.90 -3.02
CA ALA A 25 -4.03 2.69 -1.80
C ALA A 25 -4.43 4.14 -2.13
N ARG A 26 -3.74 4.79 -3.08
CA ARG A 26 -4.09 6.15 -3.53
C ARG A 26 -5.50 6.25 -4.10
N ALA A 27 -5.93 5.25 -4.86
CA ALA A 27 -7.29 5.20 -5.39
C ALA A 27 -8.32 5.05 -4.26
N LEU A 28 -8.06 4.15 -3.30
CA LEU A 28 -8.95 3.90 -2.16
C LEU A 28 -9.05 5.12 -1.24
N VAL A 29 -7.93 5.81 -0.95
CA VAL A 29 -7.93 7.06 -0.16
C VAL A 29 -8.81 8.13 -0.80
N ARG A 30 -8.80 8.25 -2.14
CA ARG A 30 -9.53 9.29 -2.86
C ARG A 30 -11.01 8.98 -3.08
N HIS A 31 -11.38 7.70 -3.12
CA HIS A 31 -12.67 7.26 -3.65
C HIS A 31 -13.43 6.31 -2.72
N SER A 32 -12.98 6.12 -1.48
CA SER A 32 -13.67 5.31 -0.48
C SER A 32 -13.73 6.03 0.87
N GLN A 33 -14.43 5.42 1.83
CA GLN A 33 -14.46 5.85 3.24
C GLN A 33 -13.84 4.78 4.15
N LEU A 34 -12.98 3.93 3.58
CA LEU A 34 -12.34 2.86 4.32
C LEU A 34 -11.36 3.44 5.36
N PRO A 35 -11.28 2.87 6.57
CA PRO A 35 -10.24 3.24 7.52
C PRO A 35 -8.85 2.85 7.00
N PRO A 36 -7.76 3.51 7.47
CA PRO A 36 -6.40 3.27 6.98
C PRO A 36 -5.97 1.80 6.99
N ARG A 37 -6.35 1.05 8.03
CA ARG A 37 -6.08 -0.39 8.15
C ARG A 37 -6.65 -1.18 6.96
N GLU A 38 -7.91 -0.92 6.60
CA GLU A 38 -8.60 -1.59 5.48
C GLU A 38 -8.04 -1.16 4.13
N ILE A 39 -7.63 0.12 3.99
CA ILE A 39 -6.94 0.60 2.79
C ILE A 39 -5.61 -0.15 2.59
N ALA A 40 -4.81 -0.30 3.64
CA ALA A 40 -3.54 -1.02 3.58
C ALA A 40 -3.76 -2.51 3.24
N GLU A 41 -4.77 -3.14 3.85
CA GLU A 41 -5.15 -4.53 3.58
C GLU A 41 -5.51 -4.76 2.11
N GLU A 42 -6.44 -3.97 1.56
CA GLU A 42 -6.89 -4.14 0.18
C GLU A 42 -5.81 -3.76 -0.84
N ALA A 43 -5.00 -2.73 -0.56
CA ALA A 43 -3.88 -2.36 -1.41
C ALA A 43 -2.84 -3.49 -1.51
N MET A 44 -2.52 -4.14 -0.38
CA MET A 44 -1.61 -5.28 -0.35
C MET A 44 -2.20 -6.51 -1.04
N ARG A 45 -3.52 -6.74 -0.90
CA ARG A 45 -4.22 -7.81 -1.61
C ARG A 45 -4.11 -7.66 -3.12
N ILE A 46 -4.39 -6.45 -3.64
CA ILE A 46 -4.26 -6.12 -5.07
C ILE A 46 -2.81 -6.29 -5.54
N ALA A 47 -1.83 -5.87 -4.73
CA ALA A 47 -0.42 -6.06 -5.07
C ALA A 47 -0.03 -7.53 -5.14
N GLY A 48 -0.55 -8.38 -4.25
CA GLY A 48 -0.35 -9.83 -4.28
C GLY A 48 -0.97 -10.55 -5.48
N ASP A 49 -2.06 -10.01 -6.02
CA ASP A 49 -2.71 -10.55 -7.22
C ASP A 49 -1.93 -10.21 -8.52
N ILE A 50 -1.09 -9.16 -8.50
CA ILE A 50 -0.38 -8.64 -9.68
C ILE A 50 1.12 -9.00 -9.66
N CYS A 51 1.78 -8.85 -8.51
CA CYS A 51 3.21 -9.04 -8.39
C CYS A 51 3.54 -10.47 -7.97
N ILE A 52 4.23 -11.23 -8.82
CA ILE A 52 4.67 -12.61 -8.51
C ILE A 52 5.56 -12.75 -7.27
N TYR A 53 6.11 -11.63 -6.78
CA TYR A 53 6.97 -11.57 -5.58
C TYR A 53 6.25 -11.03 -4.35
N THR A 54 4.94 -10.79 -4.43
CA THR A 54 4.09 -10.39 -3.31
C THR A 54 2.98 -11.42 -3.17
N ASN A 55 2.71 -11.89 -1.95
CA ASN A 55 1.70 -12.92 -1.72
C ASN A 55 0.56 -12.37 -0.86
N ALA A 56 -0.45 -13.20 -0.59
CA ALA A 56 -1.63 -12.82 0.19
C ALA A 56 -1.45 -12.92 1.71
N ASN A 57 -0.26 -13.29 2.22
CA ASN A 57 0.00 -13.36 3.65
C ASN A 57 0.46 -11.99 4.14
N VAL A 58 -0.47 -11.20 4.66
CA VAL A 58 -0.24 -9.81 5.07
C VAL A 58 -0.29 -9.70 6.60
N ALA A 59 0.70 -9.03 7.19
CA ALA A 59 0.66 -8.56 8.56
C ALA A 59 0.43 -7.04 8.55
N ILE A 60 -0.45 -6.56 9.44
CA ILE A 60 -0.86 -5.15 9.50
C ILE A 60 -0.69 -4.67 10.93
N GLU A 61 -0.02 -3.53 11.08
CA GLU A 61 0.25 -2.87 12.35
C GLU A 61 -0.38 -1.46 12.32
N GLU A 62 -0.87 -0.97 13.46
CA GLU A 62 -1.50 0.35 13.62
C GLU A 62 -1.06 1.02 14.93
N LEU A 63 -1.22 2.35 15.02
CA LEU A 63 -0.80 3.19 16.18
C LEU A 63 -1.96 3.51 17.13
#